data_AF-A0A516AG70-F1
#
_entry.id   AF-A0A516AG70-F1
#
_cell.length_a   1.000
_cell.length_b   1.000
_cell.length_c   1.000
_cell.angle_alpha   90.00
_cell.angle_beta   90.00
_cell.angle_gamma   90.00
#
_symmetry.space_group_name_H-M   'P 1'
#
loop_
_entity.id
_entity.type
_entity.pdbx_description
1 polymer ?
#
loop_
_entity_poly.entity_id
_entity_poly.type
_entity_poly.pdbx_seq_one_letter_code
_entity_poly.pdbx_strand_id
1 'polypeptide(L)'
;VYGFTGATNGPLPCLELAGAVTAYGRQMIQATKARVEAHFVRDKGYKHDAEVVYGDTDSVMVRFGPDDLALEEAVKLSREATEVCSAIFPPPVQLEFEKVYRPFLLMNKKRYAGLAWTSADCEPKMETKGIETVRRDWSDLVRQGLERTLQLLLRRDGGDGAAEATEYVRRLCSELRQNKVDFRSLVISKSLGRDEYAAKAPHVEVAEKLRKRDPATAPCLGDRVSYLVLAGAAKAKVYEKAEDPLYALENDLPVDAEYYLEHQLRQPLLRVFEHVCGSAQKAEQALFAAGPGQKLVAAAAPTMRGMGKFMKPKPKCLACNATTVQGETDAFCGPCGAKGPEQQREVREACLARARQARSELESLRAHCEAWCAVPSGAFSELPADSAPEALPAQARESCPNVNCQVIFRRARTAKDLKVASDALVRLKVEAW
;
A
#
# COMPACT_ATOMS: atom_id res chain seq x y z
N VAL A 1 27.86 13.35 16.92
CA VAL A 1 28.52 14.17 17.97
C VAL A 1 27.51 14.72 18.98
N TYR A 2 26.56 15.58 18.61
CA TYR A 2 25.51 16.05 19.55
C TYR A 2 24.78 14.91 20.31
N GLY A 3 24.32 13.88 19.61
CA GLY A 3 23.62 12.75 20.26
C GLY A 3 24.47 11.95 21.25
N PHE A 4 25.81 12.02 21.16
CA PHE A 4 26.72 11.36 22.10
C PHE A 4 26.67 12.03 23.47
N THR A 5 26.64 13.36 23.54
CA THR A 5 26.57 14.10 24.81
C THR A 5 25.20 13.96 25.48
N GLY A 6 24.14 13.75 24.70
CA GLY A 6 22.79 13.50 25.21
C GLY A 6 22.47 12.05 25.59
N ALA A 7 23.36 11.10 25.32
CA ALA A 7 23.11 9.68 25.57
C ALA A 7 23.33 9.33 27.04
N THR A 8 22.25 9.20 27.82
CA THR A 8 22.31 8.83 29.25
C THR A 8 23.02 7.47 29.45
N ASN A 9 22.79 6.53 28.54
CA ASN A 9 23.50 5.25 28.50
C ASN A 9 24.64 5.34 27.48
N GLY A 10 25.66 6.11 27.83
CA GLY A 10 26.86 6.32 27.01
C GLY A 10 28.10 6.48 27.90
N PRO A 11 29.30 6.43 27.32
CA PRO A 11 30.54 6.50 28.09
C PRO A 11 30.83 7.90 28.66
N LEU A 12 30.22 8.97 28.12
CA LEU A 12 30.43 10.35 28.58
C LEU A 12 29.18 11.23 28.36
N PRO A 13 28.11 11.06 29.15
CA PRO A 13 26.93 11.91 29.08
C PRO A 13 27.22 13.32 29.63
N CYS A 14 26.80 14.34 28.89
CA CYS A 14 26.76 15.73 29.33
C CYS A 14 25.41 16.34 28.90
N LEU A 15 24.41 16.15 29.76
CA LEU A 15 23.03 16.51 29.49
C LEU A 15 22.83 18.03 29.46
N GLU A 16 23.66 18.77 30.17
CA GLU A 16 23.68 20.23 30.20
C GLU A 16 24.05 20.79 28.83
N LEU A 17 25.07 20.23 28.18
CA LEU A 17 25.47 20.63 26.83
C LEU A 17 24.36 20.31 25.82
N ALA A 18 23.80 19.11 25.88
CA ALA A 18 22.68 18.73 25.01
C ALA A 18 21.47 19.66 25.23
N GLY A 19 21.16 19.97 26.49
CA GLY A 19 20.12 20.92 26.89
C GLY A 19 20.36 22.31 26.32
N ALA A 20 21.57 22.85 26.46
CA ALA A 20 21.97 24.15 25.94
C ALA A 20 21.82 24.24 24.42
N VAL A 21 22.26 23.21 23.68
CA VAL A 21 22.09 23.16 22.21
C VAL A 21 20.61 23.24 21.83
N THR A 22 19.73 22.48 22.49
CA THR A 22 18.29 22.55 22.19
C THR A 22 17.66 23.89 22.60
N ALA A 23 18.17 24.54 23.66
CA ALA A 23 17.70 25.84 24.09
C ALA A 23 18.05 26.92 23.07
N TYR A 24 19.30 26.95 22.58
CA TYR A 24 19.71 27.83 21.50
C TYR A 24 18.91 27.59 20.23
N GLY A 25 18.70 26.34 19.82
CA GLY A 25 17.86 26.03 18.65
C GLY A 25 16.43 26.61 18.78
N ARG A 26 15.81 26.49 19.96
CA ARG A 26 14.49 27.09 20.24
C ARG A 26 14.52 28.62 20.23
N GLN A 27 15.57 29.25 20.75
CA GLN A 27 15.69 30.71 20.71
C GLN A 27 15.89 31.22 19.29
N MET A 28 16.72 30.54 18.51
CA MET A 28 17.03 30.92 17.12
C MET A 28 15.78 30.84 16.24
N ILE A 29 14.98 29.77 16.33
CA ILE A 29 13.75 29.67 15.52
C ILE A 29 12.73 30.76 15.89
N GLN A 30 12.62 31.13 17.17
CA GLN A 30 11.75 32.23 17.61
C GLN A 30 12.26 33.60 17.13
N ALA A 31 13.58 33.81 17.17
CA ALA A 31 14.21 35.01 16.65
C ALA A 31 14.00 35.15 15.13
N THR A 32 14.16 34.06 14.37
CA THR A 32 13.87 34.02 12.93
C THR A 32 12.40 34.35 12.66
N LYS A 33 11.46 33.74 13.39
CA LYS A 33 10.03 34.05 13.27
C LYS A 33 9.75 35.53 13.47
N ALA A 34 10.21 36.08 14.60
CA ALA A 34 10.00 37.48 14.95
C ALA A 34 10.64 38.42 13.91
N ARG A 35 11.80 38.06 13.36
CA ARG A 35 12.48 38.84 12.33
C ARG A 35 11.69 38.90 11.03
N VAL A 36 11.17 37.77 10.57
CA VAL A 36 10.34 37.69 9.36
C VAL A 36 9.08 38.54 9.51
N GLU A 37 8.30 38.29 10.57
CA GLU A 37 7.01 38.95 10.81
C GLU A 37 7.16 40.46 11.07
N ALA A 38 8.32 40.92 11.54
CA ALA A 38 8.58 42.36 11.73
C ALA A 38 9.15 43.05 10.49
N HIS A 39 9.78 42.33 9.57
CA HIS A 39 10.44 42.92 8.40
C HIS A 39 9.52 43.01 7.19
N PHE A 40 8.84 41.90 6.88
CA PHE A 40 7.98 41.78 5.69
C PHE A 40 6.55 42.22 6.01
N VAL A 41 6.38 43.52 6.25
CA VAL A 41 5.08 44.14 6.59
C VAL A 41 4.77 45.31 5.67
N ARG A 42 3.48 45.62 5.51
CA ARG A 42 2.98 46.72 4.69
C ARG A 42 3.56 48.08 5.09
N ASP A 43 3.74 48.31 6.38
CA ASP A 43 4.32 49.54 6.92
C ASP A 43 5.76 49.77 6.44
N LYS A 44 6.47 48.72 6.00
CA LYS A 44 7.83 48.77 5.45
C LYS A 44 7.85 48.73 3.92
N GLY A 45 6.69 48.84 3.27
CA GLY A 45 6.57 48.92 1.81
C GLY A 45 6.34 47.58 1.11
N TYR A 46 6.11 46.48 1.84
CA TYR A 46 5.73 45.19 1.24
C TYR A 46 4.24 45.16 0.88
N LYS A 47 3.86 44.36 -0.12
CA LYS A 47 2.45 44.26 -0.56
C LYS A 47 1.53 43.64 0.50
N HIS A 48 2.07 42.70 1.28
CA HIS A 48 1.35 41.92 2.27
C HIS A 48 2.21 41.74 3.52
N ASP A 49 1.55 41.47 4.64
CA ASP A 49 2.21 41.10 5.88
C ASP A 49 2.53 39.61 5.83
N ALA A 50 3.80 39.26 6.05
CA ALA A 50 4.24 37.88 6.09
C ALA A 50 3.92 37.24 7.44
N GLU A 51 3.54 35.96 7.40
CA GLU A 51 3.20 35.18 8.58
C GLU A 51 3.96 33.85 8.58
N VAL A 52 4.52 33.46 9.73
CA VAL A 52 5.12 32.12 9.86
C VAL A 52 4.03 31.11 10.18
N VAL A 53 3.65 30.31 9.18
CA VAL A 53 2.56 29.32 9.28
C VAL A 53 2.99 27.99 9.90
N TYR A 54 4.29 27.67 9.84
CA TYR A 54 4.82 26.44 10.42
C TYR A 54 6.31 26.56 10.74
N GLY A 55 6.77 25.82 11.75
CA GLY A 55 8.18 25.66 12.04
C GLY A 55 8.45 24.32 12.73
N ASP A 56 9.51 23.64 12.30
CA ASP A 56 9.94 22.37 12.89
C ASP A 56 11.46 22.37 13.00
N THR A 57 11.95 22.44 14.24
CA THR A 57 13.36 22.39 14.66
C THR A 57 14.31 23.39 14.02
N ASP A 58 14.53 23.26 12.72
CA ASP A 58 15.55 23.87 11.88
C ASP A 58 14.94 24.54 10.63
N SER A 59 13.63 24.43 10.43
CA SER A 59 12.91 25.02 9.30
C SER A 59 11.78 25.96 9.75
N VAL A 60 11.57 27.02 8.98
CA VAL A 60 10.42 27.93 9.09
C VAL A 60 9.72 28.01 7.73
N MET A 61 8.39 27.96 7.74
CA MET A 61 7.56 28.12 6.54
C MET A 61 6.82 29.45 6.65
N VAL A 62 7.09 30.34 5.70
CA VAL A 62 6.58 31.70 5.68
C VAL A 62 5.53 31.81 4.57
N ARG A 63 4.36 32.32 4.92
CA ARG A 63 3.35 32.78 3.97
C ARG A 63 3.56 34.27 3.74
N PHE A 64 4.09 34.62 2.56
CA PHE A 64 4.38 36.01 2.19
C PHE A 64 3.18 36.80 1.67
N GLY A 65 2.06 36.14 1.35
CA GLY A 65 0.93 36.78 0.72
C GLY A 65 -0.25 35.83 0.46
N PRO A 66 -1.20 36.23 -0.39
CA PRO A 66 -2.35 35.42 -0.75
C PRO A 66 -1.96 34.20 -1.61
N ASP A 67 -2.90 33.26 -1.77
CA ASP A 67 -2.66 31.97 -2.44
C ASP A 67 -2.33 32.10 -3.95
N ASP A 68 -2.67 33.24 -4.56
CA ASP A 68 -2.43 33.56 -5.96
C ASP A 68 -1.07 34.27 -6.21
N LEU A 69 -0.28 34.57 -5.16
CA LEU A 69 1.04 35.19 -5.27
C LEU A 69 1.90 34.49 -6.33
N ALA A 70 2.51 35.26 -7.25
CA ALA A 70 3.35 34.73 -8.31
C ALA A 70 4.53 33.93 -7.73
N LEU A 71 4.88 32.80 -8.36
CA LEU A 71 5.92 31.91 -7.84
C LEU A 71 7.29 32.59 -7.84
N GLU A 72 7.57 33.38 -8.87
CA GLU A 72 8.78 34.19 -9.04
C GLU A 72 8.91 35.20 -7.89
N GLU A 73 7.79 35.83 -7.51
CA GLU A 73 7.73 36.78 -6.39
C GLU A 73 7.96 36.07 -5.06
N ALA A 74 7.35 34.90 -4.84
CA ALA A 74 7.56 34.11 -3.63
C ALA A 74 9.02 33.65 -3.49
N VAL A 75 9.66 33.20 -4.57
CA VAL A 75 11.09 32.82 -4.57
C VAL A 75 11.97 34.02 -4.29
N LYS A 76 11.69 35.19 -4.88
CA LYS A 76 12.44 36.42 -4.62
C LYS A 76 12.37 36.83 -3.14
N LEU A 77 11.16 36.88 -2.57
CA LEU A 77 10.96 37.21 -1.15
C LEU A 77 11.64 36.21 -0.22
N SER A 78 11.65 34.92 -0.60
CA SER A 78 12.31 33.88 0.20
C SER A 78 13.83 34.03 0.23
N ARG A 79 14.45 34.44 -0.89
CA ARG A 79 15.90 34.74 -0.94
C ARG A 79 16.24 35.97 -0.09
N GLU A 80 15.45 37.02 -0.20
CA GLU A 80 15.60 38.22 0.64
C GLU A 80 15.45 37.89 2.13
N ALA A 81 14.44 37.08 2.50
CA ALA A 81 14.24 36.64 3.88
C ALA A 81 15.44 35.86 4.42
N THR A 82 16.10 35.08 3.56
CA THR A 82 17.30 34.33 3.93
C THR A 82 18.44 35.26 4.34
N GLU A 83 18.70 36.33 3.57
CA GLU A 83 19.73 37.32 3.87
C GLU A 83 19.41 38.10 5.15
N VAL A 84 18.17 38.61 5.23
CA VAL A 84 17.67 39.41 6.36
C VAL A 84 17.68 38.62 7.68
N CYS A 85 17.37 37.34 7.64
CA CYS A 85 17.35 36.48 8.82
C CYS A 85 18.75 35.95 9.17
N SER A 86 19.61 35.65 8.19
CA SER A 86 20.99 35.22 8.47
C SER A 86 21.78 36.31 9.17
N ALA A 87 21.54 37.58 8.83
CA ALA A 87 22.24 38.73 9.40
C ALA A 87 22.04 38.91 10.92
N ILE A 88 21.05 38.26 11.55
CA ILE A 88 20.82 38.38 13.00
C ILE A 88 21.66 37.39 13.82
N PHE A 89 22.35 36.45 13.17
CA PHE A 89 23.13 35.40 13.84
C PHE A 89 24.63 35.54 13.57
N PRO A 90 25.49 35.15 14.53
CA PRO A 90 26.94 35.15 14.31
C PRO A 90 27.36 33.99 13.38
N PRO A 91 28.45 34.15 12.61
CA PRO A 91 29.06 33.03 11.89
C PRO A 91 29.38 31.87 12.86
N PRO A 92 29.19 30.60 12.45
CA PRO A 92 28.89 30.11 11.10
C PRO A 92 27.39 29.87 10.84
N VAL A 93 26.49 30.44 11.65
CA VAL A 93 25.04 30.24 11.48
C VAL A 93 24.57 30.99 10.24
N GLN A 94 23.99 30.26 9.30
CA GLN A 94 23.39 30.82 8.09
C GLN A 94 22.08 30.09 7.80
N LEU A 95 21.07 30.85 7.38
CA LEU A 95 19.83 30.28 6.84
C LEU A 95 20.00 30.13 5.34
N GLU A 96 19.31 29.16 4.76
CA GLU A 96 19.30 28.92 3.32
C GLU A 96 17.85 28.78 2.82
N PHE A 97 17.58 29.36 1.66
CA PHE A 97 16.34 29.09 0.94
C PHE A 97 16.39 27.70 0.34
N GLU A 98 15.49 26.82 0.76
CA GLU A 98 15.39 25.46 0.22
C GLU A 98 14.36 25.34 -0.91
N LYS A 99 13.10 25.75 -0.65
CA LYS A 99 11.97 25.56 -1.58
C LYS A 99 10.75 26.42 -1.24
N VAL A 100 9.85 26.60 -2.21
CA VAL A 100 8.48 27.12 -2.03
C VAL A 100 7.48 25.97 -2.21
N TYR A 101 6.46 25.88 -1.36
CA TYR A 101 5.34 24.96 -1.58
C TYR A 101 4.16 25.67 -2.25
N ARG A 102 3.71 25.16 -3.40
CA ARG A 102 2.52 25.67 -4.09
C ARG A 102 1.89 24.58 -5.00
N PRO A 103 0.73 24.02 -4.65
CA PRO A 103 -0.05 24.23 -3.42
C PRO A 103 0.59 23.55 -2.19
N PHE A 104 0.12 23.92 -1.00
CA PHE A 104 0.59 23.41 0.30
C PHE A 104 -0.59 22.95 1.18
N LEU A 105 -0.47 21.78 1.78
CA LEU A 105 -1.45 21.18 2.69
C LEU A 105 -0.77 20.83 4.02
N LEU A 106 -1.01 21.66 5.03
CA LEU A 106 -0.59 21.41 6.40
C LEU A 106 -1.74 20.78 7.19
N MET A 107 -1.60 19.51 7.59
CA MET A 107 -2.63 18.82 8.36
C MET A 107 -2.37 18.86 9.87
N ASN A 108 -1.12 18.63 10.26
CA ASN A 108 -0.71 18.54 11.66
C ASN A 108 0.81 18.75 11.77
N LYS A 109 1.31 18.89 13.00
CA LYS A 109 2.76 18.87 13.24
C LYS A 109 3.39 17.60 12.66
N LYS A 110 4.46 17.78 11.87
CA LYS A 110 5.17 16.72 11.13
C LYS A 110 4.30 15.96 10.13
N ARG A 111 3.16 16.52 9.70
CA ARG A 111 2.23 15.90 8.75
C ARG A 111 1.74 16.93 7.73
N TYR A 112 2.43 17.00 6.59
CA TYR A 112 2.10 17.92 5.51
C TYR A 112 2.47 17.35 4.14
N ALA A 113 1.83 17.89 3.11
CA ALA A 113 2.11 17.61 1.71
C ALA A 113 2.14 18.92 0.92
N GLY A 114 2.88 18.94 -0.18
CA GLY A 114 2.87 20.08 -1.09
C GLY A 114 3.64 19.80 -2.36
N LEU A 115 3.40 20.61 -3.38
CA LEU A 115 4.27 20.67 -4.56
C LEU A 115 5.44 21.60 -4.23
N ALA A 116 6.64 21.03 -4.13
CA ALA A 116 7.87 21.73 -3.82
C ALA A 116 8.54 22.26 -5.10
N TRP A 117 8.83 23.57 -5.10
CA TRP A 117 9.51 24.30 -6.15
C TRP A 117 10.86 24.80 -5.63
N THR A 118 11.96 24.40 -6.25
CA THR A 118 13.31 24.89 -5.91
C THR A 118 13.66 26.19 -6.64
N SER A 119 13.00 26.47 -7.76
CA SER A 119 13.04 27.72 -8.51
C SER A 119 11.71 27.91 -9.26
N ALA A 120 11.49 29.10 -9.85
CA ALA A 120 10.30 29.36 -10.65
C ALA A 120 10.23 28.51 -11.93
N ASP A 121 11.39 28.19 -12.51
CA ASP A 121 11.50 27.49 -13.80
C ASP A 121 11.60 25.96 -13.67
N CYS A 122 11.63 25.40 -12.46
CA CYS A 122 11.79 23.96 -12.26
C CYS A 122 10.46 23.21 -12.21
N GLU A 123 10.44 21.96 -12.68
CA GLU A 123 9.30 21.06 -12.44
C GLU A 123 9.14 20.77 -10.94
N PRO A 124 7.93 20.98 -10.37
CA PRO A 124 7.71 20.74 -8.96
C PRO A 124 7.71 19.25 -8.63
N LYS A 125 8.11 18.94 -7.39
CA LYS A 125 8.04 17.58 -6.86
C LYS A 125 7.03 17.52 -5.72
N MET A 126 6.13 16.54 -5.75
CA MET A 126 5.23 16.29 -4.63
C MET A 126 6.04 15.74 -3.46
N GLU A 127 6.14 16.51 -2.38
CA GLU A 127 6.72 16.05 -1.12
C GLU A 127 5.62 15.74 -0.11
N THR A 128 5.80 14.64 0.62
CA THR A 128 4.94 14.26 1.75
C THR A 128 5.81 13.99 2.97
N LYS A 129 5.46 14.56 4.13
CA LYS A 129 6.21 14.40 5.38
C LYS A 129 5.29 13.86 6.45
N GLY A 130 5.65 12.72 7.04
CA GLY A 130 4.90 12.03 8.10
C GLY A 130 3.49 11.56 7.72
N ILE A 131 3.13 11.61 6.44
CA ILE A 131 1.92 10.99 5.89
C ILE A 131 2.18 9.49 5.72
N GLU A 132 1.13 8.69 5.79
CA GLU A 132 1.17 7.24 5.63
C GLU A 132 1.83 6.78 4.32
N THR A 133 1.91 7.65 3.30
CA THR A 133 2.60 7.40 2.02
C THR A 133 4.07 7.03 2.16
N VAL A 134 4.78 7.57 3.17
CA VAL A 134 6.21 7.30 3.39
C VAL A 134 6.46 6.28 4.50
N ARG A 135 5.39 5.73 5.09
CA ARG A 135 5.46 4.80 6.21
C ARG A 135 5.42 3.35 5.74
N ARG A 136 6.37 2.55 6.22
CA ARG A 136 6.54 1.13 5.82
C ARG A 136 5.59 0.17 6.54
N ASP A 137 4.84 0.62 7.53
CA ASP A 137 3.94 -0.19 8.35
C ASP A 137 2.47 -0.16 7.89
N TRP A 138 2.20 0.54 6.78
CA TRP A 138 0.90 0.62 6.11
C TRP A 138 0.93 -0.21 4.82
N SER A 139 -0.25 -0.64 4.36
CA SER A 139 -0.33 -1.39 3.11
C SER A 139 -0.10 -0.49 1.89
N ASP A 140 0.37 -1.08 0.81
CA ASP A 140 0.59 -0.37 -0.46
C ASP A 140 -0.70 0.24 -1.03
N LEU A 141 -1.86 -0.34 -0.73
CA LEU A 141 -3.18 0.21 -1.02
C LEU A 141 -3.34 1.62 -0.43
N VAL A 142 -2.96 1.81 0.84
CA VAL A 142 -3.07 3.13 1.50
C VAL A 142 -2.07 4.09 0.92
N ARG A 143 -0.83 3.64 0.69
CA ARG A 143 0.21 4.47 0.10
C ARG A 143 -0.20 4.99 -1.28
N GLN A 144 -0.56 4.09 -2.19
CA GLN A 144 -0.94 4.43 -3.56
C GLN A 144 -2.26 5.22 -3.60
N GLY A 145 -3.24 4.83 -2.78
CA GLY A 145 -4.52 5.52 -2.67
C GLY A 145 -4.36 6.96 -2.19
N LEU A 146 -3.57 7.20 -1.13
CA LEU A 146 -3.31 8.55 -0.64
C LEU A 146 -2.42 9.35 -1.58
N GLU A 147 -1.39 8.75 -2.16
CA GLU A 147 -0.52 9.42 -3.12
C GLU A 147 -1.31 9.91 -4.32
N ARG A 148 -2.18 9.07 -4.89
CA ARG A 148 -3.06 9.47 -5.98
C ARG A 148 -4.07 10.54 -5.56
N THR A 149 -4.64 10.41 -4.36
CA THR A 149 -5.54 11.44 -3.80
C THR A 149 -4.84 12.79 -3.69
N LEU A 150 -3.62 12.81 -3.16
CA LEU A 150 -2.82 14.03 -3.02
C LEU A 150 -2.41 14.60 -4.38
N GLN A 151 -2.09 13.79 -5.38
CA GLN A 151 -1.83 14.26 -6.75
C GLN A 151 -3.05 14.94 -7.38
N LEU A 152 -4.25 14.43 -7.11
CA LEU A 152 -5.49 15.03 -7.59
C LEU A 152 -5.81 16.35 -6.88
N LEU A 153 -5.49 16.47 -5.58
CA LEU A 153 -5.74 17.69 -4.80
C LEU A 153 -4.66 18.76 -5.00
N LEU A 154 -3.40 18.35 -5.09
CA LEU A 154 -2.22 19.23 -5.16
C LEU A 154 -1.76 19.38 -6.60
N ARG A 155 -2.61 19.97 -7.43
CA ARG A 155 -2.35 20.11 -8.87
C ARG A 155 -1.49 21.32 -9.16
N ARG A 156 -0.63 21.20 -10.17
CA ARG A 156 0.19 22.31 -10.67
C ARG A 156 -0.66 23.40 -11.34
N ASP A 157 -1.73 23.02 -12.02
CA ASP A 157 -2.62 23.93 -12.75
C ASP A 157 -3.53 24.76 -11.83
N GLY A 158 -3.49 24.52 -10.52
CA GLY A 158 -4.33 25.22 -9.54
C GLY A 158 -5.82 24.86 -9.65
N GLY A 159 -6.19 23.83 -10.41
CA GLY A 159 -7.58 23.39 -10.54
C GLY A 159 -8.11 22.75 -9.25
N ASP A 160 -9.42 22.91 -8.99
CA ASP A 160 -10.09 22.22 -7.89
C ASP A 160 -10.29 20.73 -8.22
N GLY A 161 -9.37 19.90 -7.74
CA GLY A 161 -9.45 18.45 -7.88
C GLY A 161 -10.26 17.74 -6.79
N ALA A 162 -10.98 18.47 -5.92
CA ALA A 162 -11.72 17.86 -4.81
C ALA A 162 -12.78 16.85 -5.27
N ALA A 163 -13.51 17.17 -6.34
CA ALA A 163 -14.53 16.28 -6.91
C ALA A 163 -13.91 15.00 -7.48
N GLU A 164 -12.86 15.12 -8.30
CA GLU A 164 -12.12 13.99 -8.87
C GLU A 164 -11.50 13.09 -7.78
N ALA A 165 -10.90 13.70 -6.76
CA ALA A 165 -10.33 13.00 -5.62
C ALA A 165 -11.42 12.24 -4.83
N THR A 166 -12.58 12.87 -4.60
CA THR A 166 -13.73 12.24 -3.92
C THR A 166 -14.24 11.03 -4.71
N GLU A 167 -14.41 11.16 -6.02
CA GLU A 167 -14.84 10.07 -6.89
C GLU A 167 -13.83 8.92 -6.92
N TYR A 168 -12.54 9.25 -7.04
CA TYR A 168 -11.47 8.26 -6.99
C TYR A 168 -11.50 7.44 -5.69
N VAL A 169 -11.63 8.11 -4.54
CA VAL A 169 -11.68 7.44 -3.23
C VAL A 169 -12.91 6.55 -3.10
N ARG A 170 -14.08 7.03 -3.54
CA ARG A 170 -15.32 6.22 -3.55
C ARG A 170 -15.17 4.98 -4.41
N ARG A 171 -14.56 5.12 -5.60
CA ARG A 171 -14.27 4.00 -6.50
C ARG A 171 -13.31 3.01 -5.84
N LEU A 172 -12.22 3.48 -5.25
CA LEU A 172 -11.25 2.64 -4.54
C LEU A 172 -11.93 1.83 -3.41
N CYS A 173 -12.80 2.47 -2.62
CA CYS A 173 -13.56 1.80 -1.57
C CYS A 173 -14.52 0.74 -2.13
N SER A 174 -15.17 1.03 -3.26
CA SER A 174 -16.05 0.09 -3.95
C SER A 174 -15.29 -1.11 -4.51
N GLU A 175 -14.15 -0.87 -5.18
CA GLU A 175 -13.27 -1.91 -5.72
C GLU A 175 -12.73 -2.83 -4.62
N LEU A 176 -12.38 -2.27 -3.45
CA LEU A 176 -11.94 -3.04 -2.29
C LEU A 176 -13.04 -3.97 -1.79
N ARG A 177 -14.29 -3.48 -1.63
CA ARG A 177 -15.43 -4.32 -1.23
C ARG A 177 -15.81 -5.38 -2.28
N GLN A 178 -15.50 -5.12 -3.54
CA GLN A 178 -15.74 -6.05 -4.65
C GLN A 178 -14.57 -7.03 -4.88
N ASN A 179 -13.54 -7.03 -4.02
CA ASN A 179 -12.32 -7.83 -4.18
C ASN A 179 -11.62 -7.61 -5.54
N LYS A 180 -11.69 -6.40 -6.09
CA LYS A 180 -11.04 -6.01 -7.37
C LYS A 180 -9.65 -5.39 -7.18
N VAL A 181 -9.30 -5.07 -5.94
CA VAL A 181 -7.98 -4.54 -5.57
C VAL A 181 -6.95 -5.68 -5.62
N ASP A 182 -5.75 -5.38 -6.15
CA ASP A 182 -4.69 -6.39 -6.21
C ASP A 182 -4.29 -6.85 -4.81
N PHE A 183 -4.27 -8.17 -4.62
CA PHE A 183 -4.02 -8.84 -3.35
C PHE A 183 -2.68 -8.41 -2.71
N ARG A 184 -1.65 -8.15 -3.53
CA ARG A 184 -0.34 -7.69 -3.05
C ARG A 184 -0.40 -6.31 -2.40
N SER A 185 -1.25 -5.41 -2.91
CA SER A 185 -1.39 -4.06 -2.35
C SER A 185 -1.93 -4.06 -0.91
N LEU A 186 -2.55 -5.16 -0.48
CA LEU A 186 -3.10 -5.32 0.85
C LEU A 186 -2.05 -5.78 1.87
N VAL A 187 -0.87 -6.23 1.43
CA VAL A 187 0.18 -6.77 2.30
C VAL A 187 0.70 -5.67 3.24
N ILE A 188 0.73 -6.00 4.53
CA ILE A 188 1.28 -5.14 5.60
C ILE A 188 2.56 -5.80 6.08
N SER A 189 3.61 -5.01 6.36
CA SER A 189 4.88 -5.51 6.85
C SER A 189 5.28 -4.81 8.14
N LYS A 190 5.74 -5.58 9.14
CA LYS A 190 6.26 -5.03 10.41
C LYS A 190 7.50 -5.79 10.87
N SER A 191 8.44 -5.05 11.48
CA SER A 191 9.67 -5.62 12.04
C SER A 191 9.40 -6.37 13.34
N LEU A 192 9.98 -7.57 13.47
CA LEU A 192 9.98 -8.37 14.68
C LEU A 192 11.11 -7.88 15.60
N GLY A 193 10.80 -6.95 16.49
CA GLY A 193 11.79 -6.19 17.26
C GLY A 193 12.19 -6.79 18.61
N ARG A 194 11.45 -7.79 19.12
CA ARG A 194 11.68 -8.41 20.44
C ARG A 194 11.22 -9.86 20.42
N ASP A 195 11.83 -10.71 21.24
CA ASP A 195 11.39 -12.10 21.41
C ASP A 195 10.05 -12.18 22.15
N GLU A 196 9.87 -11.34 23.16
CA GLU A 196 8.67 -11.33 23.99
C GLU A 196 7.88 -10.04 23.80
N TYR A 197 6.63 -10.20 23.36
CA TYR A 197 5.66 -9.12 23.26
C TYR A 197 4.62 -9.26 24.36
N ALA A 198 4.46 -8.23 25.18
CA ALA A 198 3.42 -8.18 26.22
C ALA A 198 1.99 -8.27 25.64
N ALA A 199 1.80 -7.85 24.39
CA ALA A 199 0.53 -7.91 23.68
C ALA A 199 0.65 -8.71 22.38
N LYS A 200 -0.32 -9.59 22.12
CA LYS A 200 -0.39 -10.35 20.87
C LYS A 200 -0.58 -9.41 19.68
N ALA A 201 0.39 -9.41 18.77
CA ALA A 201 0.37 -8.59 17.56
C ALA A 201 0.26 -9.47 16.30
N PRO A 202 -0.35 -8.98 15.20
CA PRO A 202 -0.53 -9.73 13.96
C PRO A 202 0.76 -10.36 13.40
N HIS A 203 1.83 -9.57 13.30
CA HIS A 203 3.12 -10.02 12.76
C HIS A 203 3.79 -11.09 13.63
N VAL A 204 3.57 -11.06 14.94
CA VAL A 204 4.09 -12.07 15.88
C VAL A 204 3.34 -13.38 15.72
N GLU A 205 2.00 -13.34 15.64
CA GLU A 205 1.19 -14.54 15.43
C GLU A 205 1.48 -15.19 14.06
N VAL A 206 1.72 -14.39 13.02
CA VAL A 206 2.12 -14.91 11.70
C VAL A 206 3.51 -15.54 11.75
N ALA A 207 4.48 -14.93 12.44
CA ALA A 207 5.79 -15.55 12.64
C ALA A 207 5.68 -16.92 13.35
N GLU A 208 4.84 -17.03 14.39
CA GLU A 208 4.56 -18.30 15.07
C GLU A 208 3.89 -19.32 14.15
N LYS A 209 2.94 -18.89 13.31
CA LYS A 209 2.30 -19.77 12.32
C LYS A 209 3.30 -20.28 11.30
N LEU A 210 4.18 -19.42 10.79
CA LEU A 210 5.25 -19.80 9.86
C LEU A 210 6.20 -20.79 10.52
N ARG A 211 6.65 -20.52 11.75
CA ARG A 211 7.52 -21.43 12.53
C ARG A 211 6.90 -22.80 12.77
N LYS A 212 5.58 -22.87 13.00
CA LYS A 212 4.85 -24.15 13.14
C LYS A 212 4.71 -24.91 11.82
N ARG A 213 4.69 -24.22 10.68
CA ARG A 213 4.57 -24.83 9.34
C ARG A 213 5.92 -25.32 8.85
N ASP A 214 6.93 -24.47 8.96
CA ASP A 214 8.31 -24.76 8.57
C ASP A 214 9.26 -23.94 9.44
N PRO A 215 9.93 -24.57 10.42
CA PRO A 215 10.92 -23.91 11.26
C PRO A 215 12.14 -23.38 10.50
N ALA A 216 12.49 -23.96 9.34
CA ALA A 216 13.73 -23.61 8.63
C ALA A 216 13.64 -22.26 7.90
N THR A 217 12.44 -21.86 7.50
CA THR A 217 12.18 -20.61 6.77
C THR A 217 11.48 -19.55 7.64
N ALA A 218 11.39 -19.79 8.94
CA ALA A 218 10.72 -18.90 9.88
C ALA A 218 11.48 -17.56 10.07
N PRO A 219 10.77 -16.43 10.18
CA PRO A 219 11.40 -15.13 10.44
C PRO A 219 12.17 -15.09 11.77
N CYS A 220 13.35 -14.47 11.75
CA CYS A 220 14.19 -14.25 12.92
C CYS A 220 13.99 -12.85 13.52
N LEU A 221 14.57 -12.62 14.71
CA LEU A 221 14.59 -11.29 15.31
C LEU A 221 15.28 -10.27 14.40
N GLY A 222 14.66 -9.10 14.27
CA GLY A 222 15.08 -8.04 13.36
C GLY A 222 14.41 -8.13 11.98
N ASP A 223 13.92 -9.31 11.58
CA ASP A 223 13.29 -9.50 10.28
C ASP A 223 11.94 -8.81 10.19
N ARG A 224 11.51 -8.54 8.96
CA ARG A 224 10.19 -8.01 8.67
C ARG A 224 9.25 -9.14 8.30
N VAL A 225 8.17 -9.25 9.04
CA VAL A 225 7.11 -10.22 8.79
C VAL A 225 6.00 -9.53 8.00
N SER A 226 5.70 -10.08 6.84
CA SER A 226 4.59 -9.65 5.99
C SER A 226 3.33 -10.45 6.32
N TYR A 227 2.18 -9.79 6.34
CA TYR A 227 0.90 -10.42 6.63
C TYR A 227 -0.27 -9.69 5.98
N LEU A 228 -1.40 -10.38 5.89
CA LEU A 228 -2.70 -9.86 5.50
C LEU A 228 -3.70 -10.09 6.63
N VAL A 229 -4.80 -9.34 6.63
CA VAL A 229 -5.92 -9.57 7.55
C VAL A 229 -7.07 -10.22 6.79
N LEU A 230 -7.37 -11.47 7.15
CA LEU A 230 -8.40 -12.29 6.53
C LEU A 230 -9.78 -12.00 7.10
N ALA A 231 -10.82 -12.28 6.32
CA ALA A 231 -12.19 -12.24 6.81
C ALA A 231 -12.38 -13.32 7.89
N GLY A 232 -13.09 -12.98 8.96
CA GLY A 232 -13.31 -13.86 10.10
C GLY A 232 -14.60 -13.51 10.85
N ALA A 233 -14.83 -14.18 11.97
CA ALA A 233 -15.97 -13.88 12.82
C ALA A 233 -15.94 -12.42 13.29
N ALA A 234 -17.11 -11.77 13.42
CA ALA A 234 -17.22 -10.34 13.73
C ALA A 234 -16.50 -9.89 15.03
N LYS A 235 -16.29 -10.80 15.98
CA LYS A 235 -15.59 -10.53 17.25
C LYS A 235 -14.16 -11.10 17.30
N ALA A 236 -13.68 -11.70 16.21
CA ALA A 236 -12.32 -12.23 16.15
C ALA A 236 -11.30 -11.09 16.21
N LYS A 237 -10.26 -11.28 17.00
CA LYS A 237 -9.23 -10.25 17.17
C LYS A 237 -8.36 -10.19 15.92
N VAL A 238 -7.83 -8.99 15.61
CA VAL A 238 -7.07 -8.76 14.37
C VAL A 238 -5.88 -9.71 14.24
N TYR A 239 -5.18 -10.02 15.34
CA TYR A 239 -4.03 -10.93 15.31
C TYR A 239 -4.43 -12.38 14.95
N GLU A 240 -5.67 -12.81 15.23
CA GLU A 240 -6.15 -14.17 14.91
C GLU A 240 -6.44 -14.31 13.41
N LYS A 241 -6.90 -13.21 12.82
CA LYS A 241 -7.20 -13.05 11.39
C LYS A 241 -5.95 -12.82 10.53
N ALA A 242 -4.79 -12.61 11.13
CA ALA A 242 -3.56 -12.33 10.41
C ALA A 242 -2.99 -13.60 9.77
N GLU A 243 -2.56 -13.54 8.52
CA GLU A 243 -2.02 -14.70 7.80
C GLU A 243 -0.90 -14.32 6.82
N ASP A 244 -0.02 -15.28 6.54
CA ASP A 244 1.00 -15.15 5.51
C ASP A 244 0.36 -14.93 4.11
N PRO A 245 0.83 -13.94 3.32
CA PRO A 245 0.24 -13.63 2.03
C PRO A 245 0.26 -14.79 1.02
N LEU A 246 1.36 -15.56 0.95
CA LEU A 246 1.45 -16.67 0.00
C LEU A 246 0.52 -17.80 0.42
N TYR A 247 0.48 -18.15 1.71
CA TYR A 247 -0.45 -19.13 2.23
C TYR A 247 -1.91 -18.74 1.98
N ALA A 248 -2.26 -17.47 2.24
CA ALA A 248 -3.61 -16.97 1.98
C ALA A 248 -3.97 -17.01 0.50
N LEU A 249 -3.02 -16.67 -0.39
CA LEU A 249 -3.21 -16.77 -1.83
C LEU A 249 -3.41 -18.23 -2.26
N GLU A 250 -2.54 -19.15 -1.84
CA GLU A 250 -2.58 -20.58 -2.19
C GLU A 250 -3.87 -21.27 -1.73
N ASN A 251 -4.42 -20.85 -0.59
CA ASN A 251 -5.61 -21.46 0.01
C ASN A 251 -6.92 -20.69 -0.28
N ASP A 252 -6.91 -19.69 -1.17
CA ASP A 252 -8.07 -18.87 -1.55
C ASP A 252 -8.78 -18.25 -0.33
N LEU A 253 -7.99 -17.79 0.64
CA LEU A 253 -8.53 -17.22 1.86
C LEU A 253 -9.04 -15.79 1.60
N PRO A 254 -10.29 -15.49 1.97
CA PRO A 254 -10.89 -14.18 1.72
C PRO A 254 -10.25 -13.12 2.62
N VAL A 255 -10.00 -11.94 2.05
CA VAL A 255 -9.45 -10.79 2.77
C VAL A 255 -10.59 -10.00 3.45
N ASP A 256 -10.31 -9.42 4.62
CA ASP A 256 -11.26 -8.58 5.35
C ASP A 256 -11.29 -7.16 4.76
N ALA A 257 -12.06 -6.94 3.70
CA ALA A 257 -12.17 -5.64 3.04
C ALA A 257 -12.55 -4.51 4.01
N GLU A 258 -13.42 -4.80 4.99
CA GLU A 258 -13.89 -3.80 5.94
C GLU A 258 -12.78 -3.38 6.93
N TYR A 259 -11.92 -4.32 7.33
CA TYR A 259 -10.73 -3.99 8.11
C TYR A 259 -9.82 -2.98 7.36
N TYR A 260 -9.59 -3.18 6.06
CA TYR A 260 -8.77 -2.25 5.28
C TYR A 260 -9.47 -0.90 5.05
N LEU A 261 -10.79 -0.87 4.95
CA LEU A 261 -11.51 0.41 4.89
C LEU A 261 -11.39 1.16 6.21
N GLU A 262 -11.82 0.56 7.31
CA GLU A 262 -11.98 1.24 8.59
C GLU A 262 -10.66 1.51 9.31
N HIS A 263 -9.71 0.57 9.25
CA HIS A 263 -8.45 0.68 10.00
C HIS A 263 -7.25 1.12 9.15
N GLN A 264 -7.32 1.02 7.81
CA GLN A 264 -6.22 1.39 6.92
C GLN A 264 -6.52 2.67 6.12
N LEU A 265 -7.68 2.77 5.45
CA LEU A 265 -7.96 3.90 4.55
C LEU A 265 -8.65 5.08 5.23
N ARG A 266 -9.60 4.82 6.13
CA ARG A 266 -10.54 5.82 6.65
C ARG A 266 -9.86 7.00 7.33
N GLN A 267 -9.09 6.76 8.39
CA GLN A 267 -8.48 7.85 9.17
C GLN A 267 -7.44 8.66 8.35
N PRO A 268 -6.56 8.05 7.52
CA PRO A 268 -5.69 8.85 6.66
C PRO A 268 -6.44 9.73 5.65
N LEU A 269 -7.49 9.20 5.02
CA LEU A 269 -8.30 9.96 4.06
C LEU A 269 -9.08 11.09 4.73
N LEU A 270 -9.72 10.84 5.87
CA LEU A 270 -10.44 11.87 6.63
C LEU A 270 -9.53 13.04 7.00
N ARG A 271 -8.28 12.78 7.41
CA ARG A 271 -7.32 13.85 7.74
C ARG A 271 -7.02 14.77 6.56
N VAL A 272 -6.93 14.22 5.36
CA VAL A 272 -6.71 15.00 4.13
C VAL A 272 -7.99 15.77 3.78
N PHE A 273 -9.13 15.07 3.68
CA PHE A 273 -10.38 15.65 3.22
C PHE A 273 -11.06 16.58 4.23
N GLU A 274 -10.72 16.51 5.51
CA GLU A 274 -11.17 17.49 6.50
C GLU A 274 -10.76 18.92 6.11
N HIS A 275 -9.55 19.08 5.56
CA HIS A 275 -9.05 20.38 5.09
C HIS A 275 -9.66 20.80 3.75
N VAL A 276 -10.10 19.83 2.93
CA VAL A 276 -10.76 20.08 1.65
C VAL A 276 -12.23 20.44 1.85
N CYS A 277 -12.94 19.71 2.72
CA CYS A 277 -14.37 19.88 2.96
C CYS A 277 -14.70 20.85 4.12
N GLY A 278 -13.68 21.32 4.84
CA GLY A 278 -13.80 22.23 5.99
C GLY A 278 -14.31 21.60 7.29
N SER A 279 -14.57 20.29 7.32
CA SER A 279 -14.87 19.56 8.56
C SER A 279 -14.75 18.05 8.35
N ALA A 280 -14.38 17.33 9.41
CA ALA A 280 -14.34 15.87 9.41
C ALA A 280 -15.70 15.22 9.08
N GLN A 281 -16.81 15.80 9.56
CA GLN A 281 -18.16 15.28 9.28
C GLN A 281 -18.53 15.38 7.80
N LYS A 282 -18.24 16.51 7.15
CA LYS A 282 -18.48 16.67 5.71
C LYS A 282 -17.57 15.74 4.90
N ALA A 283 -16.31 15.58 5.31
CA ALA A 283 -15.39 14.63 4.68
C ALA A 283 -15.90 13.19 4.79
N GLU A 284 -16.42 12.80 5.96
CA GLU A 284 -16.99 11.48 6.18
C GLU A 284 -18.21 11.23 5.30
N GLN A 285 -19.13 12.18 5.24
CA GLN A 285 -20.30 12.10 4.36
C GLN A 285 -19.90 12.09 2.89
N ALA A 286 -18.92 12.90 2.48
CA ALA A 286 -18.44 12.92 1.12
C ALA A 286 -17.81 11.58 0.72
N LEU A 287 -16.96 11.00 1.55
CA LEU A 287 -16.19 9.81 1.17
C LEU A 287 -16.92 8.49 1.42
N PHE A 288 -17.62 8.39 2.55
CA PHE A 288 -18.08 7.12 3.11
C PHE A 288 -19.60 7.01 3.28
N ALA A 289 -20.40 8.04 2.93
CA ALA A 289 -21.85 7.90 2.95
C ALA A 289 -22.30 6.74 2.04
N ALA A 290 -23.31 6.01 2.51
CA ALA A 290 -23.88 4.87 1.79
C ALA A 290 -24.56 5.35 0.50
N GLY A 291 -23.82 5.37 -0.60
CA GLY A 291 -24.37 5.62 -1.92
C GLY A 291 -25.18 4.41 -2.44
N PRO A 292 -26.16 4.63 -3.33
CA PRO A 292 -26.86 3.53 -4.01
C PRO A 292 -25.85 2.71 -4.82
N GLY A 293 -25.54 1.49 -4.35
CA GLY A 293 -24.55 0.61 -4.97
C GLY A 293 -23.47 0.07 -4.02
N GLN A 294 -23.36 0.58 -2.79
CA GLN A 294 -22.47 0.02 -1.76
C GLN A 294 -23.04 -1.25 -1.11
N LYS A 295 -23.52 -2.21 -1.91
CA LYS A 295 -23.82 -3.53 -1.37
C LYS A 295 -22.48 -4.18 -1.02
N LEU A 296 -22.31 -4.54 0.25
CA LEU A 296 -21.34 -5.56 0.64
C LEU A 296 -21.59 -6.76 -0.27
N VAL A 297 -20.65 -7.05 -1.16
CA VAL A 297 -20.58 -8.40 -1.69
C VAL A 297 -20.16 -9.20 -0.47
N ALA A 298 -21.12 -9.91 0.13
CA ALA A 298 -20.79 -10.97 1.06
C ALA A 298 -19.95 -11.96 0.26
N ALA A 299 -18.63 -11.80 0.28
CA ALA A 299 -17.72 -12.83 -0.17
C ALA A 299 -18.04 -13.99 0.76
N ALA A 300 -18.82 -14.94 0.27
CA ALA A 300 -19.04 -16.20 0.95
C ALA A 300 -17.65 -16.77 1.13
N ALA A 301 -17.10 -16.64 2.33
CA ALA A 301 -15.80 -17.17 2.65
C ALA A 301 -15.86 -18.67 2.31
N PRO A 302 -14.99 -19.20 1.44
CA PRO A 302 -14.77 -20.63 1.44
C PRO A 302 -14.16 -20.93 2.81
N THR A 303 -15.00 -21.27 3.78
CA THR A 303 -14.55 -21.66 5.11
C THR A 303 -13.91 -23.03 4.97
N MET A 304 -12.65 -23.06 4.55
CA MET A 304 -11.79 -24.25 4.54
C MET A 304 -11.47 -24.75 5.97
N ARG A 305 -12.12 -24.19 6.99
CA ARG A 305 -12.11 -24.60 8.40
C ARG A 305 -13.51 -24.94 8.86
N GLY A 306 -13.65 -26.04 9.60
CA GLY A 306 -14.93 -26.51 10.13
C GLY A 306 -15.85 -27.08 9.04
N MET A 307 -17.14 -26.75 9.12
CA MET A 307 -18.19 -27.29 8.23
C MET A 307 -17.95 -27.05 6.74
N GLY A 308 -17.26 -25.97 6.34
CA GLY A 308 -17.03 -25.67 4.92
C GLY A 308 -16.03 -26.60 4.23
N LYS A 309 -15.24 -27.41 4.96
CA LYS A 309 -14.46 -28.52 4.36
C LYS A 309 -15.35 -29.58 3.71
N PHE A 310 -16.60 -29.68 4.12
CA PHE A 310 -17.56 -30.68 3.63
C PHE A 310 -18.47 -30.15 2.51
N MET A 311 -18.43 -28.83 2.23
CA MET A 311 -19.17 -28.23 1.11
C MET A 311 -18.32 -28.23 -0.15
N LYS A 312 -18.57 -29.17 -1.05
CA LYS A 312 -18.05 -29.10 -2.42
C LYS A 312 -18.97 -28.21 -3.26
N PRO A 313 -18.50 -27.07 -3.79
CA PRO A 313 -19.31 -26.26 -4.69
C PRO A 313 -19.61 -27.05 -5.97
N LYS A 314 -20.89 -27.11 -6.37
CA LYS A 314 -21.26 -27.75 -7.64
C LYS A 314 -20.61 -26.98 -8.81
N PRO A 315 -20.04 -27.68 -9.80
CA PRO A 315 -19.39 -27.01 -10.92
C PRO A 315 -20.41 -26.20 -11.74
N LYS A 316 -19.95 -25.09 -12.34
CA LYS A 316 -20.74 -24.28 -13.28
C LYS A 316 -20.57 -24.78 -14.71
N CYS A 317 -21.59 -24.59 -15.55
CA CYS A 317 -21.56 -24.85 -16.97
C CYS A 317 -20.44 -24.03 -17.64
N LEU A 318 -19.58 -24.68 -18.43
CA LEU A 318 -18.43 -24.05 -19.09
C LEU A 318 -18.84 -23.08 -20.21
N ALA A 319 -20.05 -23.20 -20.76
CA ALA A 319 -20.55 -22.31 -21.81
C ALA A 319 -21.18 -21.02 -21.26
N CYS A 320 -22.13 -21.13 -20.32
CA CYS A 320 -22.88 -19.96 -19.84
C CYS A 320 -22.35 -19.35 -18.53
N ASN A 321 -21.53 -20.09 -17.78
CA ASN A 321 -20.98 -19.70 -16.47
C ASN A 321 -22.03 -19.24 -15.41
N ALA A 322 -23.32 -19.50 -15.68
CA ALA A 322 -24.45 -19.04 -14.88
C ALA A 322 -25.15 -20.18 -14.15
N THR A 323 -25.29 -21.34 -14.80
CA THR A 323 -26.00 -22.50 -14.24
C THR A 323 -25.03 -23.53 -13.69
N THR A 324 -25.34 -24.13 -12.53
CA THR A 324 -24.62 -25.30 -12.01
C THR A 324 -25.01 -26.57 -12.78
N VAL A 325 -24.04 -27.45 -13.00
CA VAL A 325 -24.26 -28.75 -13.67
C VAL A 325 -24.70 -29.82 -12.67
N GLN A 326 -25.30 -30.92 -13.16
CA GLN A 326 -25.86 -31.96 -12.30
C GLN A 326 -24.77 -32.90 -11.76
N GLY A 327 -23.90 -33.40 -12.63
CA GLY A 327 -22.73 -34.22 -12.28
C GLY A 327 -21.46 -33.38 -12.09
N GLU A 328 -20.56 -33.83 -11.22
CA GLU A 328 -19.26 -33.17 -10.99
C GLU A 328 -18.38 -33.15 -12.26
N THR A 329 -18.56 -34.14 -13.14
CA THR A 329 -17.81 -34.30 -14.40
C THR A 329 -18.46 -33.63 -15.61
N ASP A 330 -19.69 -33.13 -15.49
CA ASP A 330 -20.44 -32.59 -16.63
C ASP A 330 -19.86 -31.25 -17.08
N ALA A 331 -19.61 -31.05 -18.38
CA ALA A 331 -19.12 -29.77 -18.91
C ALA A 331 -20.24 -28.72 -19.08
N PHE A 332 -21.46 -29.15 -19.41
CA PHE A 332 -22.54 -28.27 -19.85
C PHE A 332 -23.83 -28.48 -19.05
N CYS A 333 -24.64 -27.44 -18.88
CA CYS A 333 -26.02 -27.59 -18.42
C CYS A 333 -26.92 -28.07 -19.58
N GLY A 334 -28.10 -28.63 -19.27
CA GLY A 334 -29.03 -29.17 -20.28
C GLY A 334 -29.27 -28.25 -21.49
N PRO A 335 -29.60 -26.96 -21.30
CA PRO A 335 -29.79 -26.03 -22.41
C PRO A 335 -28.55 -25.81 -23.28
N CYS A 336 -27.36 -25.69 -22.67
CA CYS A 336 -26.11 -25.49 -23.41
C CYS A 336 -25.64 -26.78 -24.10
N GLY A 337 -25.91 -27.94 -23.52
CA GLY A 337 -25.65 -29.23 -24.16
C GLY A 337 -26.49 -29.44 -25.42
N ALA A 338 -27.72 -28.92 -25.44
CA ALA A 338 -28.67 -29.04 -26.55
C ALA A 338 -28.41 -28.07 -27.72
N LYS A 339 -27.59 -27.02 -27.54
CA LYS A 339 -27.31 -25.99 -28.57
C LYS A 339 -26.40 -26.47 -29.73
N GLY A 340 -26.06 -27.75 -29.77
CA GLY A 340 -25.33 -28.37 -30.88
C GLY A 340 -23.81 -28.42 -30.72
N PRO A 341 -23.10 -29.13 -31.62
CA PRO A 341 -21.67 -29.42 -31.51
C PRO A 341 -20.75 -28.21 -31.72
N GLU A 342 -21.22 -27.17 -32.44
CA GLU A 342 -20.42 -25.99 -32.76
C GLU A 342 -20.07 -25.16 -31.51
N GLN A 343 -21.07 -24.84 -30.68
CA GLN A 343 -20.83 -24.17 -29.39
C GLN A 343 -19.93 -25.00 -28.46
N GLN A 344 -20.09 -26.32 -28.46
CA GLN A 344 -19.23 -27.19 -27.64
C GLN A 344 -17.77 -27.16 -28.12
N ARG A 345 -17.56 -27.10 -29.44
CA ARG A 345 -16.24 -26.96 -30.06
C ARG A 345 -15.59 -25.62 -29.72
N GLU A 346 -16.32 -24.51 -29.82
CA GLU A 346 -15.82 -23.18 -29.44
C GLU A 346 -15.39 -23.13 -27.96
N VAL A 347 -16.22 -23.64 -27.05
CA VAL A 347 -15.90 -23.69 -25.63
C VAL A 347 -14.66 -24.54 -25.38
N ARG A 348 -14.52 -25.67 -26.10
CA ARG A 348 -13.35 -26.54 -26.01
C ARG A 348 -12.08 -25.85 -26.48
N GLU A 349 -12.12 -25.20 -27.64
CA GLU A 349 -10.99 -24.46 -28.20
C GLU A 349 -10.57 -23.29 -27.29
N ALA A 350 -11.54 -22.56 -26.72
CA ALA A 350 -11.28 -21.49 -25.76
C ALA A 350 -10.64 -22.00 -24.45
N CYS A 351 -11.12 -23.12 -23.90
CA CYS A 351 -10.52 -23.74 -22.71
C CYS A 351 -9.09 -24.24 -22.98
N LEU A 352 -8.86 -24.86 -24.15
CA LEU A 352 -7.55 -25.30 -24.60
C LEU A 352 -6.57 -24.13 -24.72
N ALA A 353 -6.97 -23.05 -25.39
CA ALA A 353 -6.16 -21.85 -25.54
C ALA A 353 -5.79 -21.25 -24.18
N ARG A 354 -6.75 -21.13 -23.26
CA ARG A 354 -6.51 -20.63 -21.90
C ARG A 354 -5.52 -21.50 -21.12
N ALA A 355 -5.65 -22.82 -21.22
CA ALA A 355 -4.77 -23.75 -20.52
C ALA A 355 -3.33 -23.68 -21.06
N ARG A 356 -3.16 -23.65 -22.38
CA ARG A 356 -1.84 -23.48 -23.03
C ARG A 356 -1.19 -22.15 -22.71
N GLN A 357 -1.97 -21.07 -22.72
CA GLN A 357 -1.49 -19.73 -22.35
C GLN A 357 -1.01 -19.70 -20.91
N ALA A 358 -1.81 -20.21 -19.96
CA ALA A 358 -1.44 -20.28 -18.55
C ALA A 358 -0.19 -21.16 -18.32
N ARG A 359 -0.08 -22.28 -19.04
CA ARG A 359 1.11 -23.15 -18.98
C ARG A 359 2.37 -22.44 -19.46
N SER A 360 2.32 -21.84 -20.64
CA SER A 360 3.44 -21.10 -21.23
C SER A 360 3.86 -19.91 -20.36
N GLU A 361 2.89 -19.17 -19.79
CA GLU A 361 3.19 -18.09 -18.86
C GLU A 361 3.87 -18.61 -17.58
N LEU A 362 3.39 -19.72 -17.02
CA LEU A 362 4.00 -20.31 -15.82
C LEU A 362 5.43 -20.78 -16.08
N GLU A 363 5.69 -21.41 -17.23
CA GLU A 363 7.03 -21.83 -17.67
C GLU A 363 7.96 -20.61 -17.85
N SER A 364 7.47 -19.54 -18.49
CA SER A 364 8.24 -18.29 -18.64
C SER A 364 8.59 -17.66 -17.29
N LEU A 365 7.66 -17.63 -16.33
CA LEU A 365 7.90 -17.10 -14.99
C LEU A 365 8.88 -17.97 -14.19
N ARG A 366 8.89 -19.30 -14.40
CA ARG A 366 9.88 -20.20 -13.81
C ARG A 366 11.28 -19.95 -14.37
N ALA A 367 11.41 -19.88 -15.69
CA ALA A 367 12.66 -19.55 -16.37
C ALA A 367 13.22 -18.17 -15.92
N HIS A 368 12.34 -17.20 -15.68
CA HIS A 368 12.74 -15.91 -15.12
C HIS A 368 13.35 -16.05 -13.71
N CYS A 369 12.75 -16.86 -12.84
CA CYS A 369 13.33 -17.13 -11.52
C CYS A 369 14.69 -17.83 -11.61
N GLU A 370 14.82 -18.81 -12.50
CA GLU A 370 16.07 -19.55 -12.74
C GLU A 370 17.20 -18.65 -13.24
N ALA A 371 16.90 -17.77 -14.21
CA ALA A 371 17.91 -16.94 -14.85
C ALA A 371 18.34 -15.72 -13.99
N TRP A 372 17.45 -15.18 -13.15
CA TRP A 372 17.65 -13.86 -12.53
C TRP A 372 17.61 -13.84 -11.00
N CYS A 373 17.40 -14.97 -10.32
CA CYS A 373 17.41 -15.03 -8.86
C CYS A 373 18.71 -15.65 -8.30
N ALA A 374 19.37 -14.95 -7.38
CA ALA A 374 20.58 -15.43 -6.69
C ALA A 374 20.31 -16.49 -5.61
N VAL A 375 19.04 -16.65 -5.22
CA VAL A 375 18.60 -17.88 -4.56
C VAL A 375 18.33 -18.84 -5.70
N PRO A 376 19.19 -19.83 -5.96
CA PRO A 376 18.92 -20.77 -7.02
C PRO A 376 17.53 -21.32 -6.78
N SER A 377 16.73 -21.32 -7.84
CA SER A 377 15.60 -22.21 -8.01
C SER A 377 16.09 -23.68 -7.96
N GLY A 378 16.75 -24.08 -6.89
CA GLY A 378 17.18 -25.45 -6.61
C GLY A 378 16.07 -26.29 -6.00
N ALA A 379 14.79 -25.98 -6.31
CA ALA A 379 13.63 -26.53 -5.62
C ALA A 379 12.55 -27.05 -6.58
N PHE A 380 12.90 -27.49 -7.79
CA PHE A 380 11.91 -27.88 -8.80
C PHE A 380 12.27 -29.20 -9.50
N SER A 381 12.29 -30.29 -8.74
CA SER A 381 12.29 -31.67 -9.26
C SER A 381 10.87 -32.21 -9.55
N GLU A 382 9.83 -31.37 -9.47
CA GLU A 382 8.41 -31.79 -9.57
C GLU A 382 7.58 -30.97 -10.58
N LEU A 383 8.19 -30.57 -11.68
CA LEU A 383 7.44 -30.37 -12.93
C LEU A 383 7.18 -31.73 -13.57
N PRO A 384 6.01 -31.98 -14.20
CA PRO A 384 5.91 -33.15 -15.06
C PRO A 384 7.04 -33.04 -16.09
N ALA A 385 7.92 -34.03 -16.12
CA ALA A 385 8.86 -34.17 -17.21
C ALA A 385 8.07 -34.13 -18.52
N ASP A 386 8.68 -33.61 -19.59
CA ASP A 386 8.10 -33.67 -20.94
C ASP A 386 7.74 -35.11 -21.37
N SER A 387 8.11 -36.12 -20.57
CA SER A 387 7.62 -37.51 -20.56
C SER A 387 8.05 -38.22 -19.24
N ALA A 388 7.21 -39.05 -18.62
CA ALA A 388 7.62 -39.92 -17.50
C ALA A 388 8.57 -41.04 -18.00
N PRO A 389 9.62 -41.46 -17.25
CA PRO A 389 9.44 -42.31 -16.05
C PRO A 389 10.43 -42.09 -14.87
N GLU A 390 10.08 -42.72 -13.74
CA GLU A 390 10.87 -43.03 -12.51
C GLU A 390 11.08 -41.97 -11.40
N ALA A 391 10.20 -42.09 -10.39
CA ALA A 391 10.43 -42.09 -8.94
C ALA A 391 11.37 -41.06 -8.27
N LEU A 392 10.78 -40.02 -7.65
CA LEU A 392 11.31 -39.37 -6.44
C LEU A 392 10.16 -39.11 -5.43
N PRO A 393 10.44 -39.13 -4.10
CA PRO A 393 9.42 -39.11 -3.05
C PRO A 393 8.81 -37.72 -2.80
N ALA A 394 7.51 -37.73 -2.48
CA ALA A 394 6.54 -36.62 -2.55
C ALA A 394 6.63 -35.47 -1.50
N GLN A 395 7.81 -34.91 -1.17
CA GLN A 395 7.92 -33.94 -0.05
C GLN A 395 8.77 -32.66 -0.24
N ALA A 396 9.18 -32.24 -1.44
CA ALA A 396 9.95 -30.98 -1.60
C ALA A 396 9.16 -29.90 -2.38
N ARG A 397 8.50 -28.99 -1.65
CA ARG A 397 7.68 -27.91 -2.21
C ARG A 397 8.51 -26.76 -2.80
N GLU A 398 8.07 -26.30 -3.97
CA GLU A 398 8.33 -25.03 -4.65
C GLU A 398 8.25 -23.79 -3.70
N SER A 399 9.24 -23.51 -2.86
CA SER A 399 9.14 -22.39 -1.88
C SER A 399 10.21 -21.31 -2.11
N CYS A 400 9.76 -20.12 -2.52
CA CYS A 400 10.57 -18.91 -2.48
C CYS A 400 10.03 -18.04 -1.33
N PRO A 401 10.86 -17.71 -0.31
CA PRO A 401 10.40 -16.92 0.83
C PRO A 401 10.27 -15.41 0.52
N ASN A 402 10.65 -14.97 -0.69
CA ASN A 402 10.63 -13.56 -1.06
C ASN A 402 9.21 -13.06 -1.39
N VAL A 403 8.43 -12.77 -0.35
CA VAL A 403 7.10 -12.16 -0.40
C VAL A 403 7.06 -10.74 -0.99
N ASN A 404 8.20 -10.16 -1.37
CA ASN A 404 8.25 -8.87 -2.07
C ASN A 404 8.42 -9.03 -3.59
N CYS A 405 8.71 -10.24 -4.07
CA CYS A 405 8.89 -10.54 -5.49
C CYS A 405 7.54 -10.54 -6.22
N GLN A 406 7.43 -9.83 -7.36
CA GLN A 406 6.17 -9.85 -8.14
C GLN A 406 5.95 -11.20 -8.83
N VAL A 407 7.06 -11.84 -9.21
CA VAL A 407 7.06 -13.08 -10.00
C VAL A 407 6.48 -14.23 -9.18
N ILE A 408 6.73 -14.29 -7.86
CA ILE A 408 6.21 -15.39 -7.04
C ILE A 408 4.69 -15.33 -6.88
N PHE A 409 4.10 -14.15 -6.69
CA PHE A 409 2.63 -13.99 -6.65
C PHE A 409 2.00 -14.30 -8.01
N ARG A 410 2.64 -13.86 -9.09
CA ARG A 410 2.17 -14.15 -10.45
C ARG A 410 2.23 -15.64 -10.74
N ARG A 411 3.32 -16.33 -10.37
CA ARG A 411 3.45 -17.79 -10.47
C ARG A 411 2.33 -18.50 -9.73
N ALA A 412 2.07 -18.15 -8.47
CA ALA A 412 1.01 -18.76 -7.68
C ALA A 412 -0.39 -18.54 -8.30
N ARG A 413 -0.67 -17.34 -8.83
CA ARG A 413 -1.92 -17.03 -9.54
C ARG A 413 -2.04 -17.83 -10.85
N THR A 414 -1.02 -17.80 -11.70
CA THR A 414 -1.00 -18.52 -12.98
C THR A 414 -1.09 -20.03 -12.78
N ALA A 415 -0.47 -20.59 -11.74
CA ALA A 415 -0.60 -22.00 -11.39
C ALA A 415 -2.05 -22.39 -11.02
N LYS A 416 -2.78 -21.49 -10.33
CA LYS A 416 -4.22 -21.69 -10.08
C LYS A 416 -5.06 -21.58 -11.34
N ASP A 417 -4.78 -20.58 -12.17
CA ASP A 417 -5.48 -20.42 -13.46
C ASP A 417 -5.28 -21.66 -14.35
N LEU A 418 -4.06 -22.21 -14.37
CA LEU A 418 -3.74 -23.45 -15.06
C LEU A 418 -4.51 -24.63 -14.48
N LYS A 419 -4.60 -24.76 -13.15
CA LYS A 419 -5.38 -25.82 -12.51
C LYS A 419 -6.86 -25.75 -12.88
N VAL A 420 -7.46 -24.55 -12.80
CA VAL A 420 -8.87 -24.32 -13.18
C VAL A 420 -9.10 -24.66 -14.66
N ALA A 421 -8.19 -24.26 -15.54
CA ALA A 421 -8.27 -24.58 -16.98
C ALA A 421 -8.11 -26.09 -17.23
N SER A 422 -7.21 -26.76 -16.50
CA SER A 422 -7.00 -28.21 -16.57
C SER A 422 -8.25 -28.97 -16.14
N ASP A 423 -8.87 -28.60 -15.01
CA ASP A 423 -10.11 -29.22 -14.52
C ASP A 423 -11.27 -29.05 -15.53
N ALA A 424 -11.32 -27.91 -16.24
CA ALA A 424 -12.29 -27.69 -17.31
C ALA A 424 -12.03 -28.63 -18.51
N LEU A 425 -10.78 -28.87 -18.88
CA LEU A 425 -10.40 -29.78 -19.96
C LEU A 425 -10.70 -31.25 -19.63
N VAL A 426 -10.54 -31.66 -18.37
CA VAL A 426 -10.96 -32.98 -17.88
C VAL A 426 -12.47 -33.16 -18.06
N ARG A 427 -13.28 -32.15 -17.70
CA ARG A 427 -14.75 -32.18 -17.91
C ARG A 427 -15.14 -32.23 -19.39
N LEU A 428 -14.29 -31.68 -20.27
CA LEU A 428 -14.45 -31.74 -21.73
C LEU A 428 -13.86 -33.01 -22.36
N LYS A 429 -13.34 -33.95 -21.55
CA LYS A 429 -12.71 -35.21 -22.00
C LYS A 429 -11.55 -34.96 -22.99
N VAL A 430 -10.75 -33.94 -22.72
CA VAL A 430 -9.53 -33.66 -23.50
C VAL A 430 -8.35 -34.29 -22.78
N GLU A 431 -7.85 -35.41 -23.33
CA GLU A 431 -6.81 -36.22 -22.68
C GLU A 431 -5.38 -35.68 -22.91
N ALA A 432 -5.14 -34.91 -23.98
CA ALA A 432 -3.83 -34.36 -24.32
C ALA A 432 -3.95 -32.90 -24.79
N TRP A 433 -3.14 -31.99 -24.23
CA TRP A 433 -3.19 -30.56 -24.58
C TRP A 433 -1.90 -29.78 -24.31
#